data_AF-A0AAD7AK77-F1
#
_entry.id   AF-A0AAD7AK77-F1
#
_cell.length_a   1.000
_cell.length_b   1.000
_cell.length_c   1.000
_cell.angle_alpha   90.00
_cell.angle_beta   90.00
_cell.angle_gamma   90.00
#
_symmetry.space_group_name_H-M   'P 1'
#
loop_
_entity.id
_entity.type
_entity.pdbx_description
1 polymer ?
#
loop_
_entity_poly.entity_id
_entity_poly.type
_entity_poly.pdbx_seq_one_letter_code
_entity_poly.pdbx_strand_id
1 'polypeptide(L)'
;MSLTLLWDGETHYFEPRPKVAGRGIIHHNARMEHRINEHVYILRSGMEGAEPKSPVILKIARDAGEIAALELEASLYVNELKSLQGKYVPHFFGIYHGAVAGSPVACMLLEYCTPGNLRLTHHEKK
;
A
#
# COMPACT_ATOMS: atom_id res chain seq x y z
N MET A 1 -10.11 -6.55 9.18
CA MET A 1 -10.20 -5.42 8.23
C MET A 1 -9.25 -5.69 7.10
N SER A 2 -9.74 -6.16 5.95
CA SER A 2 -8.94 -6.63 4.81
C SER A 2 -8.64 -5.50 3.81
N LEU A 3 -7.64 -5.74 2.96
CA LEU A 3 -7.34 -4.95 1.76
C LEU A 3 -7.80 -5.75 0.54
N THR A 4 -8.66 -5.14 -0.28
CA THR A 4 -9.07 -5.69 -1.57
C THR A 4 -8.33 -4.93 -2.67
N LEU A 5 -7.43 -5.62 -3.36
CA LEU A 5 -6.59 -5.04 -4.41
C LEU A 5 -7.03 -5.55 -5.79
N LEU A 6 -7.40 -4.64 -6.68
CA LEU A 6 -7.56 -4.93 -8.10
C LEU A 6 -6.20 -4.79 -8.80
N TRP A 7 -5.63 -5.91 -9.23
CA TRP A 7 -4.33 -6.01 -9.89
C TRP A 7 -4.48 -6.87 -11.15
N ASP A 8 -4.10 -6.31 -12.31
CA ASP A 8 -4.16 -6.98 -13.62
C ASP A 8 -5.54 -7.53 -13.98
N GLY A 9 -6.59 -6.86 -13.50
CA GLY A 9 -8.00 -7.25 -13.73
C GLY A 9 -8.52 -8.32 -12.75
N GLU A 10 -7.66 -8.82 -11.85
CA GLU A 10 -8.03 -9.79 -10.82
C GLU A 10 -8.14 -9.13 -9.45
N THR A 11 -9.09 -9.63 -8.65
CA THR A 11 -9.29 -9.17 -7.28
C THR A 11 -8.53 -10.07 -6.32
N HIS A 12 -7.63 -9.47 -5.54
CA HIS A 12 -6.86 -10.14 -4.51
C HIS A 12 -7.23 -9.62 -3.12
N TYR A 13 -7.34 -10.54 -2.17
CA TYR A 13 -7.69 -10.25 -0.79
C TYR A 13 -6.48 -10.43 0.11
N PHE A 14 -6.20 -9.42 0.93
CA PHE A 14 -5.11 -9.44 1.89
C PHE A 14 -5.64 -9.14 3.28
N GLU A 15 -5.19 -9.93 4.26
CA GLU A 15 -5.56 -9.78 5.65
C GLU A 15 -4.56 -8.89 6.39
N PRO A 16 -5.01 -8.03 7.30
CA PRO A 16 -4.11 -7.16 8.05
C PRO A 16 -3.31 -8.01 9.03
N ARG A 17 -2.05 -7.61 9.31
CA ARG A 17 -1.34 -8.17 10.47
C ARG A 17 -1.70 -7.38 11.73
N PRO A 18 -2.39 -7.99 12.71
CA PRO A 18 -2.90 -7.24 13.87
C PRO A 18 -1.82 -6.58 14.73
N LYS A 19 -0.61 -7.15 14.76
CA LYS A 19 0.50 -6.66 15.59
C LYS A 19 1.22 -5.42 15.01
N VAL A 20 0.91 -5.02 13.78
CA VAL A 20 1.63 -3.96 13.05
C VAL A 20 0.63 -3.03 12.33
N ALA A 21 -0.58 -2.89 12.84
CA ALA A 21 -1.62 -2.04 12.24
C ALA A 21 -1.42 -0.55 12.60
N GLY A 22 -1.43 0.33 11.60
CA GLY A 22 -1.36 1.78 11.75
C GLY A 22 -2.68 2.42 12.23
N ARG A 23 -2.68 3.73 12.51
CA ARG A 23 -3.93 4.47 12.85
C ARG A 23 -4.83 4.58 11.61
N GLY A 24 -6.13 4.27 11.76
CA GLY A 24 -7.18 4.71 10.83
C GLY A 24 -7.50 3.77 9.66
N ILE A 25 -7.55 2.46 9.89
CA ILE A 25 -7.91 1.48 8.86
C ILE A 25 -9.42 1.55 8.58
N ILE A 26 -9.78 2.12 7.44
CA ILE A 26 -11.11 1.97 6.84
C ILE A 26 -10.94 0.94 5.72
N HIS A 27 -11.93 0.07 5.50
CA HIS A 27 -11.92 -0.92 4.42
C HIS A 27 -11.51 -0.25 3.11
N HIS A 28 -10.40 -0.72 2.52
CA HIS A 28 -9.84 -0.13 1.32
C HIS A 28 -10.06 -1.05 0.13
N ASN A 29 -10.97 -0.64 -0.74
CA ASN A 29 -10.88 -1.03 -2.14
C ASN A 29 -9.74 -0.21 -2.73
N ALA A 30 -8.74 -0.90 -3.27
CA ALA A 30 -7.64 -0.26 -3.94
C ALA A 30 -7.44 -0.78 -5.36
N ARG A 31 -7.18 0.13 -6.30
CA ARG A 31 -6.89 -0.21 -7.69
C ARG A 31 -5.47 0.22 -8.02
N MET A 32 -4.68 -0.71 -8.57
CA MET A 32 -3.35 -0.40 -9.06
C MET A 32 -3.43 0.51 -10.29
N GLU A 33 -2.70 1.62 -10.28
CA GLU A 33 -2.66 2.57 -11.40
C GLU A 33 -1.31 2.61 -12.09
N HIS A 34 -0.23 2.68 -11.31
CA HIS A 34 1.10 2.88 -11.88
C HIS A 34 2.15 2.10 -11.11
N ARG A 35 3.04 1.44 -11.84
CA ARG A 35 4.22 0.76 -11.28
C ARG A 35 5.40 1.73 -11.28
N ILE A 36 5.92 2.07 -10.10
CA ILE A 36 7.13 2.89 -9.96
C ILE A 36 8.37 2.02 -10.17
N ASN A 37 8.41 0.86 -9.53
CA ASN A 37 9.44 -0.16 -9.74
C ASN A 37 8.86 -1.56 -9.48
N GLU A 38 9.69 -2.60 -9.36
CA GLU A 38 9.21 -3.95 -9.11
C GLU A 38 8.39 -4.16 -7.84
N HIS A 39 8.72 -3.41 -6.79
CA HIS A 39 8.14 -3.57 -5.47
C HIS A 39 7.24 -2.40 -5.07
N VAL A 40 7.12 -1.34 -5.87
CA VAL A 40 6.44 -0.10 -5.49
C VAL A 40 5.45 0.35 -6.56
N TYR A 41 4.22 0.59 -6.14
CA TYR A 41 3.08 0.94 -6.98
C TYR A 41 2.32 2.12 -6.40
N ILE A 42 1.72 2.92 -7.27
CA ILE A 42 0.69 3.90 -6.91
C ILE A 42 -0.66 3.21 -7.07
N LEU A 43 -1.48 3.30 -6.02
CA LEU A 43 -2.87 2.85 -6.04
C LEU A 43 -3.81 4.05 -5.90
N ARG A 44 -5.04 3.90 -6.37
CA ARG A 44 -6.18 4.64 -5.82
C ARG A 44 -6.81 3.84 -4.73
N SER A 45 -7.11 4.49 -3.61
CA SER A 45 -7.80 3.92 -2.47
C SER A 45 -9.10 4.66 -2.19
N GLY A 46 -10.10 3.94 -1.69
CA GLY A 46 -11.40 4.46 -1.29
C GLY A 46 -12.06 3.57 -0.26
N MET A 47 -13.16 4.04 0.31
CA MET A 47 -14.00 3.22 1.19
C MET A 47 -14.65 2.08 0.39
N GLU A 48 -14.99 0.99 1.05
CA GLU A 48 -15.74 -0.11 0.44
C GLU A 48 -17.05 0.39 -0.20
N GLY A 49 -17.32 -0.05 -1.43
CA GLY A 49 -18.47 0.39 -2.23
C GLY A 49 -18.35 1.77 -2.87
N ALA A 50 -17.32 2.56 -2.55
CA ALA A 50 -17.04 3.84 -3.19
C ALA A 50 -15.98 3.70 -4.30
N GLU A 51 -16.03 4.60 -5.27
CA GLU A 51 -14.96 4.72 -6.28
C GLU A 51 -13.66 5.19 -5.60
N PRO A 52 -12.54 4.45 -5.72
CA PRO A 52 -11.28 4.80 -5.08
C PRO A 52 -10.64 6.02 -5.75
N LYS A 53 -10.31 7.06 -4.96
CA LYS A 53 -9.83 8.37 -5.46
C LYS A 53 -8.54 8.85 -4.80
N SER A 54 -8.31 8.48 -3.55
CA SER A 54 -7.16 8.93 -2.77
C SER A 54 -5.91 8.18 -3.20
N PRO A 55 -4.85 8.84 -3.68
CA PRO A 55 -3.63 8.15 -4.06
C PRO A 55 -2.91 7.62 -2.80
N VAL A 56 -2.43 6.38 -2.87
CA VAL A 56 -1.59 5.76 -1.84
C VAL A 56 -0.43 5.01 -2.51
N ILE A 57 0.65 4.78 -1.77
CA ILE A 57 1.74 3.91 -2.18
C ILE A 57 1.50 2.51 -1.65
N LEU A 58 1.66 1.53 -2.53
CA LEU A 58 1.76 0.11 -2.19
C LEU A 58 3.20 -0.33 -2.37
N LYS A 59 3.80 -0.86 -1.30
CA LYS A 59 4.99 -1.69 -1.39
C LYS A 59 4.58 -3.16 -1.35
N ILE A 60 5.14 -3.97 -2.24
CA ILE A 60 4.91 -5.41 -2.31
C ILE A 60 6.21 -6.18 -2.11
N ALA A 61 6.13 -7.25 -1.34
CA ALA A 61 7.19 -8.20 -1.11
C ALA A 61 6.72 -9.60 -1.51
N ARG A 62 7.57 -10.32 -2.23
CA ARG A 62 7.37 -11.69 -2.68
C ARG A 62 8.47 -12.53 -2.04
N ASP A 63 8.17 -13.76 -1.63
CA ASP A 63 9.10 -14.63 -0.88
C ASP A 63 9.38 -14.24 0.57
N ALA A 64 9.94 -15.19 1.32
CA ALA A 64 10.14 -15.06 2.77
C ALA A 64 11.16 -13.98 3.16
N GLY A 65 12.19 -13.76 2.34
CA GLY A 65 13.24 -12.78 2.62
C GLY A 65 12.73 -11.36 2.44
N GLU A 66 12.05 -11.08 1.33
CA GLU A 66 11.44 -9.76 1.11
C GLU A 66 10.31 -9.50 2.11
N ILE A 67 9.49 -10.51 2.43
CA ILE A 67 8.41 -10.37 3.40
C ILE A 67 8.98 -10.00 4.77
N ALA A 68 10.05 -10.67 5.22
CA ALA A 68 10.69 -10.35 6.50
C ALA A 68 11.28 -8.93 6.50
N ALA A 69 11.88 -8.49 5.39
CA ALA A 69 12.39 -7.13 5.26
C ALA A 69 11.27 -6.08 5.29
N LEU A 70 10.14 -6.35 4.63
CA LEU A 70 8.97 -5.46 4.63
C LEU A 70 8.29 -5.40 6.01
N GLU A 71 8.22 -6.53 6.73
CA GLU A 71 7.73 -6.58 8.11
C GLU A 71 8.63 -5.80 9.07
N LEU A 72 9.95 -5.88 8.89
CA LEU A 72 10.91 -5.07 9.64
C LEU A 72 10.67 -3.58 9.37
N GLU A 73 10.54 -3.16 8.10
CA GLU A 73 10.24 -1.77 7.75
C GLU A 73 8.92 -1.30 8.39
N ALA A 74 7.85 -2.11 8.31
CA ALA A 74 6.57 -1.79 8.94
C ALA A 74 6.68 -1.62 10.46
N SER A 75 7.52 -2.42 11.12
CA SER A 75 7.78 -2.27 12.55
C SER A 75 8.41 -0.91 12.89
N LEU A 76 9.29 -0.39 12.02
CA LEU A 76 9.88 0.94 12.20
C LEU A 76 8.82 2.04 12.14
N TYR A 77 7.85 1.93 11.22
CA TYR A 77 6.73 2.87 11.14
C TYR A 77 5.88 2.87 12.40
N VAL A 78 5.60 1.69 12.97
CA VAL A 78 4.75 1.54 14.16
C VAL A 78 5.44 2.03 15.44
N ASN A 79 6.76 1.85 15.54
CA ASN A 79 7.53 2.14 16.74
C ASN A 79 8.33 3.44 16.58
N GLU A 80 9.54 3.37 16.01
CA GLU A 80 10.55 4.42 16.01
C GLU A 80 10.10 5.68 15.24
N LEU A 81 9.39 5.50 14.13
CA LEU A 81 9.00 6.59 13.23
C LEU A 81 7.61 7.16 13.56
N LYS A 82 6.92 6.63 14.56
CA LYS A 82 5.52 6.99 14.87
C LYS A 82 5.29 8.49 15.02
N SER A 83 6.21 9.21 15.65
CA SER A 83 6.12 10.66 15.86
C SER A 83 6.58 11.50 14.66
N LEU A 84 7.19 10.87 13.66
CA LEU A 84 7.75 11.51 12.46
C LEU A 84 6.82 11.40 11.25
N GLN A 85 5.83 10.50 11.30
CA GLN A 85 4.85 10.31 10.23
C GLN A 85 4.07 11.60 9.93
N GLY A 86 3.85 11.86 8.65
CA GLY A 86 3.18 13.05 8.13
C GLY A 86 4.03 14.32 8.13
N LYS A 87 5.17 14.34 8.83
CA LYS A 87 6.06 15.50 8.88
C LYS A 87 7.39 15.26 8.17
N TYR A 88 7.99 14.09 8.39
CA TYR A 88 9.31 13.75 7.85
C TYR A 88 9.31 12.42 7.11
N VAL A 89 8.36 11.53 7.42
CA VAL A 89 8.14 10.28 6.70
C VAL A 89 6.66 10.14 6.34
N PRO A 90 6.28 9.34 5.34
CA PRO A 90 4.88 9.10 4.98
C PRO A 90 4.05 8.59 6.16
N HIS A 91 2.74 8.86 6.17
CA HIS A 91 1.84 8.10 7.04
C HIS A 91 1.82 6.63 6.64
N PHE A 92 1.84 5.74 7.64
CA PHE A 92 1.71 4.30 7.48
C PHE A 92 0.29 3.85 7.78
N PHE A 93 -0.34 3.22 6.78
CA PHE A 93 -1.73 2.78 6.88
C PHE A 93 -1.86 1.32 7.29
N GLY A 94 -0.83 0.50 7.09
CA GLY A 94 -0.82 -0.89 7.54
C GLY A 94 0.01 -1.81 6.65
N ILE A 95 0.22 -3.02 7.16
CA ILE A 95 0.79 -4.15 6.43
C ILE A 95 -0.22 -5.31 6.39
N TYR A 96 -0.31 -5.94 5.23
CA TYR A 96 -1.28 -6.96 4.89
C TYR A 96 -0.60 -8.16 4.26
N HIS A 97 -1.12 -9.35 4.50
CA HIS A 97 -0.61 -10.60 3.96
C HIS A 97 -1.69 -11.34 3.18
N GLY A 98 -1.29 -11.99 2.11
CA GLY A 98 -2.17 -12.78 1.28
C GLY A 98 -1.38 -13.71 0.39
N ALA A 99 -2.04 -14.19 -0.65
CA ALA A 99 -1.40 -14.98 -1.68
C ALA A 99 -1.87 -14.55 -3.06
N VAL A 100 -0.94 -14.54 -4.02
CA VAL A 100 -1.22 -14.30 -5.44
C VAL A 100 -0.77 -15.54 -6.20
N ALA A 101 -1.68 -16.15 -6.95
CA ALA A 101 -1.44 -17.44 -7.63
C ALA A 101 -0.82 -18.51 -6.71
N GLY A 102 -1.27 -18.57 -5.45
CA GLY A 102 -0.76 -19.52 -4.43
C GLY A 102 0.59 -19.17 -3.80
N SER A 103 1.27 -18.11 -4.26
CA SER A 103 2.54 -17.65 -3.70
C SER A 103 2.31 -16.60 -2.60
N PRO A 104 3.00 -16.67 -1.45
CA PRO A 104 2.82 -15.72 -0.36
C PRO A 104 3.30 -14.33 -0.77
N VAL A 105 2.51 -13.33 -0.39
CA VAL A 105 2.77 -11.92 -0.68
C VAL A 105 2.47 -11.08 0.57
N ALA A 106 3.33 -10.10 0.85
CA ALA A 106 3.04 -9.03 1.81
C ALA A 106 2.94 -7.68 1.09
N CYS A 107 2.04 -6.85 1.59
CA CYS A 107 1.66 -5.56 1.03
C CYS A 107 1.69 -4.52 2.15
N MET A 108 2.41 -3.41 1.96
CA MET A 108 2.42 -2.28 2.88
C MET A 108 1.86 -1.04 2.21
N LEU A 109 0.92 -0.36 2.89
CA LEU A 109 0.31 0.87 2.41
C LEU A 109 0.88 2.10 3.11
N LEU A 110 1.29 3.08 2.31
CA LEU A 110 1.85 4.35 2.75
C LEU A 110 1.16 5.53 2.08
N GLU A 111 1.26 6.70 2.70
CA GLU A 111 0.88 7.97 2.09
C GLU A 111 1.64 8.21 0.78
N TYR A 112 0.92 8.70 -0.22
CA TYR A 112 1.52 9.20 -1.45
C TYR A 112 2.06 10.62 -1.24
N CYS A 113 3.36 10.74 -0.99
CA CYS A 113 4.02 12.03 -0.84
C CYS A 113 4.41 12.59 -2.21
N THR A 114 3.79 13.70 -2.63
CA THR A 114 4.27 14.48 -3.78
C THR A 114 4.87 15.79 -3.30
N PRO A 115 5.93 16.29 -3.96
CA PRO A 115 6.23 17.71 -3.89
C PRO A 115 4.98 18.44 -4.37
N GLY A 116 4.38 19.29 -3.53
CA GLY A 116 3.19 20.05 -3.90
C GLY A 116 3.44 20.74 -5.24
N ASN A 117 2.77 20.25 -6.30
CA ASN A 117 2.65 20.74 -7.69
C ASN A 117 2.87 19.70 -8.81
N LEU A 118 3.21 18.44 -8.54
CA LEU A 118 3.19 17.42 -9.59
C LEU A 118 1.75 16.94 -9.88
N ARG A 119 1.05 17.69 -10.74
CA ARG A 119 -0.08 17.14 -11.50
C ARG A 119 0.46 15.97 -12.31
N LEU A 120 0.05 14.75 -11.97
CA LEU A 120 0.20 13.59 -12.84
C LEU A 120 -0.65 13.84 -14.09
N THR A 121 -0.14 14.60 -15.05
CA THR A 121 -0.75 14.71 -16.36
C THR A 121 -0.51 13.40 -17.08
N HIS A 122 -1.57 12.62 -17.28
CA HIS A 122 -1.62 11.51 -18.21
C HIS A 122 -1.07 11.99 -19.56
N HIS A 123 0.17 11.61 -19.89
CA HIS A 123 0.61 11.59 -21.27
C HIS A 123 0.27 10.22 -21.82
N GLU A 124 -0.96 10.08 -22.33
CA GLU A 124 -1.24 9.09 -23.36
C GLU A 124 -0.36 9.44 -24.57
N LYS A 125 0.56 8.55 -24.91
CA LYS A 125 1.25 8.62 -26.21
C LYS A 125 0.23 8.22 -27.27
N LYS A 126 -0.04 9.16 -28.17
CA LYS A 126 -0.70 8.93 -29.47
C LYS A 126 0.02 7.88 -30.29
#